data_AF-A0A6V7INL1-F1
#
_entry.id   AF-A0A6V7INL1-F1
#
_cell.length_a   1.000
_cell.length_b   1.000
_cell.length_c   1.000
_cell.angle_alpha   90.00
_cell.angle_beta   90.00
_cell.angle_gamma   90.00
#
_symmetry.space_group_name_H-M   'P 1'
#
loop_
_entity.id
_entity.type
_entity.pdbx_description
1 polymer ?
#
loop_
_entity_poly.entity_id
_entity_poly.type
_entity_poly.pdbx_seq_one_letter_code
_entity_poly.pdbx_strand_id
1 'polypeptide(L)'
;FSCPRRPNIGREGRAIGLRANHFQITMPRGYVHHYDINIQPDKCPRKVNREIIETMVHAYSKIFGTLKPVFDGRNNLYTRDPLPIGNDKLELEASNNYSSIIHPFISIKFKLEPIQLVPLQINGSFNLYRVKTHMKKHVSQKFTD
;
A
#
# COMPACT_ATOMS: atom_id res chain seq x y z
N PHE A 1 -24.00 3.85 -10.76
CA PHE A 1 -24.69 4.13 -9.49
C PHE A 1 -23.69 4.73 -8.51
N SER A 2 -23.98 5.90 -7.94
CA SER A 2 -23.16 6.48 -6.85
C SER A 2 -23.98 6.47 -5.57
N CYS A 3 -23.41 5.96 -4.48
CA CYS A 3 -24.10 5.97 -3.19
C CYS A 3 -24.50 7.41 -2.82
N PRO A 4 -25.75 7.64 -2.36
CA PRO A 4 -26.17 8.96 -1.88
C PRO A 4 -25.32 9.37 -0.68
N ARG A 5 -25.15 10.68 -0.48
CA ARG A 5 -24.44 11.17 0.70
C ARG A 5 -25.32 11.01 1.93
N ARG A 6 -24.70 10.75 3.10
CA ARG A 6 -25.37 10.79 4.40
C ARG A 6 -26.17 12.10 4.52
N PRO A 7 -27.51 12.02 4.71
CA PRO A 7 -28.36 13.21 4.67
C PRO A 7 -28.15 14.09 5.89
N ASN A 8 -28.13 13.52 7.11
CA ASN A 8 -27.93 14.23 8.38
C ASN A 8 -27.45 13.29 9.50
N ILE A 9 -27.12 13.85 10.67
CA ILE A 9 -26.86 13.12 11.92
C ILE A 9 -28.17 13.10 12.75
N GLY A 10 -28.54 11.94 13.29
CA GLY A 10 -29.72 11.80 14.14
C GLY A 10 -29.60 12.57 15.46
N ARG A 11 -30.72 13.12 15.95
CA ARG A 11 -30.76 13.97 17.16
C ARG A 11 -31.66 13.45 18.27
N GLU A 12 -32.47 12.43 17.98
CA GLU A 12 -33.40 11.86 18.95
C GLU A 12 -32.67 10.96 19.96
N GLY A 13 -33.18 10.95 21.19
CA GLY A 13 -32.64 10.14 22.29
C GLY A 13 -31.72 10.89 23.24
N ARG A 14 -31.40 10.25 24.37
CA ARG A 14 -30.49 10.78 25.40
C ARG A 14 -29.04 10.48 25.01
N ALA A 15 -28.16 11.48 25.10
CA ALA A 15 -26.73 11.29 24.85
C ALA A 15 -26.10 10.35 25.89
N ILE A 16 -25.26 9.42 25.42
CA ILE A 16 -24.53 8.45 26.25
C ILE A 16 -23.06 8.43 25.78
N GLY A 17 -22.12 8.46 26.74
CA GLY A 17 -20.70 8.31 26.45
C GLY A 17 -20.35 6.87 26.12
N LEU A 18 -19.75 6.63 24.97
CA LEU A 18 -19.30 5.31 24.52
C LEU A 18 -17.79 5.29 24.28
N ARG A 19 -17.18 4.12 24.45
CA ARG A 19 -15.84 3.83 23.94
C ARG A 19 -15.97 2.81 22.83
N ALA A 20 -15.29 3.07 21.72
CA ALA A 20 -15.19 2.14 20.61
C ALA A 20 -13.75 1.63 20.51
N ASN A 21 -13.58 0.46 19.91
CA ASN A 21 -12.27 -0.11 19.59
C ASN A 21 -11.70 0.56 18.31
N HIS A 22 -11.80 1.89 18.22
CA HIS A 22 -11.34 2.69 17.11
C HIS A 22 -10.25 3.64 17.60
N PHE A 23 -9.07 3.55 16.99
CA PHE A 23 -7.92 4.36 17.34
C PHE A 23 -7.66 5.38 16.25
N GLN A 24 -7.59 6.66 16.62
CA GLN A 24 -7.28 7.73 15.69
C GLN A 24 -5.81 7.64 15.26
N ILE A 25 -5.59 7.51 13.96
CA ILE A 25 -4.25 7.52 13.36
C ILE A 25 -3.99 8.88 12.72
N THR A 26 -2.75 9.36 12.77
CA THR A 26 -2.32 10.53 12.00
C THR A 26 -1.45 10.11 10.82
N MET A 27 -1.87 10.40 9.59
CA MET A 27 -1.06 10.09 8.41
C MET A 27 -0.18 11.28 8.02
N PRO A 28 1.10 11.03 7.70
CA PRO A 28 1.98 12.08 7.20
C PRO A 28 1.50 12.59 5.84
N ARG A 29 1.78 13.85 5.55
CA ARG A 29 1.60 14.41 4.22
C ARG A 29 2.70 13.87 3.30
N GLY A 30 2.36 13.64 2.04
CA GLY A 30 3.33 13.25 1.04
C GLY A 30 2.75 12.27 0.04
N TYR A 31 3.65 11.52 -0.57
CA TYR A 31 3.36 10.56 -1.61
C TYR A 31 3.77 9.16 -1.16
N VAL A 32 3.04 8.15 -1.61
CA VAL A 32 3.44 6.75 -1.52
C VAL A 32 3.63 6.23 -2.94
N HIS A 33 4.77 5.62 -3.20
CA HIS A 33 5.10 5.05 -4.50
C HIS A 33 4.64 3.60 -4.53
N HIS A 34 3.95 3.23 -5.62
CA HIS A 34 3.44 1.88 -5.82
C HIS A 34 4.22 1.18 -6.93
N TYR A 35 4.66 -0.03 -6.66
CA TYR A 35 5.36 -0.88 -7.62
C TYR A 35 4.59 -2.20 -7.78
N ASP A 36 4.53 -2.66 -9.02
CA ASP A 36 4.07 -3.99 -9.38
C ASP A 36 5.26 -4.96 -9.27
N ILE A 37 5.09 -5.99 -8.46
CA ILE A 37 6.07 -7.05 -8.27
C ILE A 37 5.53 -8.33 -8.90
N ASN A 38 6.36 -8.96 -9.73
CA ASN A 38 6.08 -10.27 -10.28
C ASN A 38 7.21 -11.22 -9.88
N ILE A 39 6.87 -12.23 -9.09
CA ILE A 39 7.77 -13.27 -8.57
C ILE A 39 7.55 -14.53 -9.41
N GLN A 40 8.63 -15.07 -9.96
CA GLN A 40 8.64 -16.34 -10.68
C GLN A 40 9.43 -17.36 -9.86
N PRO A 41 8.90 -18.57 -9.57
CA PRO A 41 7.61 -19.10 -10.00
C PRO A 41 6.41 -18.47 -9.24
N ASP A 42 5.27 -18.38 -9.91
CA ASP A 42 4.06 -17.63 -9.50
C ASP A 42 3.22 -18.31 -8.41
N LYS A 43 3.53 -19.58 -8.06
CA LYS A 43 2.74 -20.41 -7.14
C LYS A 43 3.33 -20.53 -5.73
N CYS A 44 4.18 -19.60 -5.32
CA CYS A 44 4.73 -19.60 -3.97
C CYS A 44 3.69 -19.15 -2.92
N PRO A 45 3.66 -19.76 -1.71
CA PRO A 45 2.83 -19.29 -0.61
C PRO A 45 3.15 -17.83 -0.23
N ARG A 46 2.15 -17.06 0.24
CA ARG A 46 2.35 -15.64 0.60
C ARG A 46 3.44 -15.41 1.64
N LYS A 47 3.61 -16.35 2.58
CA LYS A 47 4.68 -16.30 3.59
C LYS A 47 6.05 -16.34 2.92
N VAL A 48 6.24 -17.29 2.00
CA VAL A 48 7.47 -17.43 1.22
C VAL A 48 7.73 -16.19 0.36
N ASN A 49 6.70 -15.63 -0.27
CA ASN A 49 6.86 -14.38 -1.05
C ASN A 49 7.35 -13.20 -0.20
N ARG A 50 6.89 -13.10 1.06
CA ARG A 50 7.35 -12.05 1.98
C ARG A 50 8.82 -12.24 2.36
N GLU A 51 9.22 -13.47 2.66
CA GLU A 51 10.61 -13.80 3.00
C GLU A 51 11.57 -13.59 1.82
N ILE A 52 11.13 -13.89 0.60
CA ILE A 52 11.87 -13.62 -0.64
C ILE A 52 12.09 -12.10 -0.80
N ILE A 53 11.04 -11.29 -0.62
CA ILE A 53 11.14 -9.83 -0.74
C ILE A 53 12.00 -9.25 0.39
N GLU A 54 11.89 -9.75 1.61
CA GLU A 54 12.74 -9.34 2.73
C GLU A 54 14.23 -9.61 2.43
N THR A 55 14.54 -10.82 1.96
CA THR A 55 15.90 -11.20 1.55
C THR A 55 16.41 -10.33 0.41
N MET A 56 15.58 -10.05 -0.60
CA MET A 56 15.91 -9.16 -1.72
C MET A 56 16.22 -7.73 -1.22
N VAL A 57 15.40 -7.18 -0.32
CA VAL A 57 15.63 -5.82 0.22
C VAL A 57 16.95 -5.74 0.98
N HIS A 58 17.31 -6.79 1.72
CA HIS A 58 18.60 -6.89 2.40
C HIS A 58 19.78 -7.06 1.43
N ALA A 59 19.64 -7.90 0.40
CA ALA A 59 20.69 -8.15 -0.59
C ALA A 59 20.98 -6.93 -1.48
N TYR A 60 19.94 -6.22 -1.90
CA TYR A 60 20.04 -5.05 -2.78
C TYR A 60 19.97 -3.73 -2.02
N SER A 61 20.75 -3.62 -0.94
CA SER A 61 20.86 -2.39 -0.13
C SER A 61 21.29 -1.16 -0.93
N LYS A 62 21.94 -1.33 -2.08
CA LYS A 62 22.26 -0.23 -3.01
C LYS A 62 21.02 0.43 -3.63
N ILE A 63 19.96 -0.34 -3.85
CA ILE A 63 18.71 0.11 -4.49
C ILE A 63 17.71 0.56 -3.43
N PHE A 64 17.56 -0.24 -2.37
CA PHE A 64 16.61 0.04 -1.30
C PHE A 64 17.17 0.98 -0.24
N GLY A 65 18.49 1.10 -0.09
CA GLY A 65 19.13 2.03 0.85
C GLY A 65 18.57 1.89 2.26
N THR A 66 18.02 2.98 2.78
CA THR A 66 17.32 3.04 4.08
C THR A 66 15.81 2.84 3.96
N LEU A 67 15.29 2.58 2.76
CA LEU A 67 13.87 2.36 2.52
C LEU A 67 13.46 1.02 3.08
N LYS A 68 12.32 1.03 3.78
CA LYS A 68 11.66 -0.16 4.29
C LYS A 68 10.37 -0.35 3.49
N PRO A 69 10.43 -0.99 2.31
CA PRO A 69 9.24 -1.21 1.50
C PRO A 69 8.25 -2.13 2.22
N VAL A 70 6.97 -1.92 1.96
CA VAL A 70 5.88 -2.74 2.52
C VAL A 70 5.25 -3.54 1.39
N PHE A 71 5.19 -4.86 1.57
CA PHE A 71 4.68 -5.80 0.58
C PHE A 71 3.42 -6.52 1.06
N ASP A 72 2.40 -6.60 0.21
CA ASP A 72 1.12 -7.24 0.56
C ASP A 72 1.17 -8.78 0.58
N GLY A 73 2.18 -9.38 -0.06
CA GLY A 73 2.34 -10.83 -0.21
C GLY A 73 1.96 -11.36 -1.60
N ARG A 74 1.57 -10.48 -2.53
CA ARG A 74 1.19 -10.81 -3.91
C ARG A 74 2.03 -10.01 -4.91
N ASN A 75 1.56 -8.83 -5.32
CA ASN A 75 2.16 -8.05 -6.38
C ASN A 75 2.30 -6.56 -6.04
N ASN A 76 1.91 -6.12 -4.85
CA ASN A 76 1.91 -4.71 -4.51
C ASN A 76 2.99 -4.40 -3.48
N LEU A 77 3.97 -3.59 -3.90
CA LEU A 77 5.03 -3.05 -3.05
C LEU A 77 4.87 -1.54 -2.92
N TYR A 78 5.00 -1.02 -1.70
CA TYR A 78 4.88 0.40 -1.41
C TYR A 78 6.14 0.94 -0.76
N THR A 79 6.60 2.11 -1.21
CA THR A 79 7.71 2.85 -0.58
C THR A 79 7.32 4.29 -0.29
N ARG A 80 8.00 4.88 0.70
CA ARG A 80 7.86 6.31 1.04
C ARG A 80 8.51 7.20 -0.02
N ASP A 81 9.71 6.84 -0.44
CA ASP A 81 10.50 7.59 -1.43
C ASP A 81 10.67 6.74 -2.70
N PRO A 82 10.87 7.35 -3.88
CA PRO A 82 10.98 6.61 -5.14
C PRO A 82 12.28 5.80 -5.19
N LEU A 83 12.18 4.55 -5.66
CA LEU A 83 13.33 3.71 -5.98
C LEU A 83 14.11 4.30 -7.18
N PRO A 84 15.45 4.14 -7.22
CA PRO A 84 16.31 4.67 -8.28
C PRO A 84 16.26 3.82 -9.57
N ILE A 85 15.05 3.43 -10.00
CA ILE A 85 14.80 2.58 -11.17
C ILE A 85 14.07 3.32 -12.30
N GLY A 86 13.66 4.57 -12.07
CA GLY A 86 12.88 5.35 -13.02
C GLY A 86 11.53 4.70 -13.34
N ASN A 87 11.14 4.73 -14.62
CA ASN A 87 9.92 4.09 -15.12
C ASN A 87 10.18 2.71 -15.73
N ASP A 88 11.42 2.23 -15.65
CA ASP A 88 11.84 1.00 -16.30
C ASP A 88 11.54 -0.23 -15.44
N LYS A 89 11.54 -1.39 -16.10
CA LYS A 89 11.44 -2.68 -15.43
C LYS A 89 12.82 -3.04 -14.89
N LEU A 90 12.91 -3.30 -13.59
CA LEU A 90 14.10 -3.86 -12.96
C LEU A 90 13.87 -5.35 -12.70
N GLU A 91 14.80 -6.19 -13.15
CA GLU A 91 14.81 -7.62 -12.84
C GLU A 91 15.91 -7.91 -11.83
N LEU A 92 15.55 -8.59 -10.73
CA LEU A 92 16.43 -8.94 -9.63
C LEU A 92 16.32 -10.44 -9.35
N GLU A 93 17.45 -11.06 -9.06
CA GLU A 93 17.50 -12.43 -8.56
C GLU A 93 17.53 -12.40 -7.03
N ALA A 94 16.67 -13.19 -6.39
CA ALA A 94 16.69 -13.37 -4.95
C ALA A 94 17.04 -14.81 -4.60
N SER A 95 17.81 -14.99 -3.53
CA SER A 95 17.97 -16.29 -2.90
C SER A 95 16.79 -16.55 -1.96
N ASN A 96 16.36 -17.81 -1.87
CA ASN A 96 15.52 -18.26 -0.77
C ASN A 96 16.18 -19.46 -0.08
N ASN A 97 15.83 -19.69 1.19
CA ASN A 97 16.40 -20.78 1.99
C ASN A 97 15.66 -22.13 1.83
N TYR A 98 14.61 -22.19 1.00
CA TYR A 98 13.75 -23.34 0.79
C TYR A 98 14.14 -24.22 -0.41
N SER A 99 14.85 -23.66 -1.39
CA SER A 99 15.32 -24.42 -2.56
C SER A 99 16.55 -23.77 -3.17
N SER A 100 17.72 -24.39 -2.99
CA SER A 100 18.96 -24.01 -3.69
C SER A 100 18.90 -24.29 -5.20
N ILE A 101 17.83 -24.93 -5.68
CA ILE A 101 17.66 -25.35 -7.07
C ILE A 101 16.83 -24.32 -7.86
N ILE A 102 15.97 -23.54 -7.17
CA ILE A 102 15.08 -22.55 -7.81
C ILE A 102 15.39 -21.18 -7.23
N HIS A 103 16.11 -20.37 -8.00
CA HIS A 103 16.29 -18.96 -7.70
C HIS A 103 15.09 -18.18 -8.22
N PRO A 104 14.25 -17.60 -7.35
CA PRO A 104 13.14 -16.80 -7.81
C PRO A 104 13.63 -15.54 -8.53
N PHE A 105 13.12 -15.35 -9.75
CA PHE A 105 13.29 -14.11 -10.49
C PHE A 105 12.19 -13.15 -10.08
N ILE A 106 12.59 -11.96 -9.66
CA ILE A 106 11.69 -10.89 -9.24
C ILE A 106 11.79 -9.78 -10.27
N SER A 107 10.66 -9.43 -10.85
CA SER A 107 10.55 -8.25 -11.69
C SER A 107 9.78 -7.16 -10.97
N ILE A 108 10.37 -5.98 -10.89
CA ILE A 108 9.81 -4.78 -10.29
C ILE A 108 9.50 -3.81 -11.42
N LYS A 109 8.25 -3.40 -11.54
CA LYS A 109 7.81 -2.39 -12.51
C LYS A 109 7.13 -1.25 -11.78
N PHE A 110 7.50 -0.02 -12.09
CA PHE A 110 6.80 1.14 -11.56
C PHE A 110 5.33 1.13 -12.04
N LYS A 111 4.41 1.18 -11.08
CA LYS A 111 2.97 1.23 -11.35
C LYS A 111 2.55 2.68 -11.16
N LEU A 112 2.48 3.38 -12.29
CA LEU A 112 2.15 4.81 -12.49
C LEU A 112 1.38 5.54 -11.38
N GLU A 113 1.74 6.83 -11.25
CA GLU A 113 1.26 7.93 -10.39
C GLU A 113 1.34 7.71 -8.87
N PRO A 114 2.20 8.47 -8.15
CA PRO A 114 2.30 8.37 -6.71
C PRO A 114 0.96 8.65 -6.02
N ILE A 115 0.66 7.84 -5.01
CA ILE A 115 -0.55 7.95 -4.21
C ILE A 115 -0.39 9.13 -3.26
N GLN A 116 -1.14 10.21 -3.49
CA GLN A 116 -1.11 11.38 -2.62
C GLN A 116 -1.87 11.10 -1.32
N LEU A 117 -1.18 11.23 -0.19
CA LEU A 117 -1.78 11.14 1.14
C LEU A 117 -2.31 12.53 1.52
N VAL A 118 -3.64 12.69 1.50
CA VAL A 118 -4.31 13.95 1.84
C VAL A 118 -5.14 13.76 3.11
N PRO A 119 -4.95 14.61 4.14
CA PRO A 119 -5.84 14.64 5.30
C PRO A 119 -7.22 15.13 4.87
N LEU A 120 -8.29 14.38 5.19
CA LEU A 120 -9.66 14.85 5.02
C LEU A 120 -10.05 15.58 6.31
N GLN A 121 -10.22 16.89 6.25
CA GLN A 121 -10.84 17.62 7.35
C GLN A 121 -12.34 17.39 7.31
N ILE A 122 -12.85 16.70 8.32
CA ILE A 122 -14.28 16.68 8.62
C ILE A 122 -14.44 17.58 9.84
N ASN A 123 -15.25 18.63 9.73
CA ASN A 123 -15.60 19.48 10.87
C ASN A 123 -16.24 18.60 11.95
N GLY A 124 -15.48 18.27 13.00
CA GLY A 124 -15.89 17.37 14.08
C GLY A 124 -15.01 16.12 14.20
N SER A 125 -13.87 16.28 14.88
CA SER A 125 -13.12 15.28 15.67
C SER A 125 -12.60 13.99 15.06
N PHE A 126 -12.78 13.71 13.77
CA PHE A 126 -12.18 12.52 13.14
C PHE A 126 -11.45 12.87 11.84
N ASN A 127 -10.11 12.74 11.86
CA ASN A 127 -9.29 12.79 10.65
C ASN A 127 -9.47 11.47 9.88
N LEU A 128 -10.33 11.47 8.87
CA LEU A 128 -10.37 10.40 7.88
C LEU A 128 -9.30 10.70 6.82
N TYR A 129 -8.70 9.66 6.23
CA TYR A 129 -7.73 9.86 5.15
C TYR A 129 -8.23 9.24 3.86
N ARG A 130 -8.05 9.97 2.76
CA ARG A 130 -8.39 9.48 1.42
C ARG A 130 -7.11 9.16 0.66
N VAL A 131 -6.95 7.89 0.32
CA VAL A 131 -5.97 7.42 -0.65
C VAL A 131 -6.47 7.83 -2.04
N LYS A 132 -5.91 8.89 -2.65
CA LYS A 132 -6.23 9.24 -4.04
C LYS A 132 -5.23 8.54 -4.96
N THR A 133 -5.64 7.46 -5.60
CA THR A 133 -4.94 6.94 -6.78
C THR A 133 -5.37 7.80 -7.98
N HIS A 134 -4.42 8.31 -8.77
CA HIS A 134 -4.71 8.94 -10.07
C HIS A 134 -4.99 7.85 -11.13
N MET A 135 -5.87 6.90 -10.83
CA MET A 135 -6.37 5.98 -11.84
C MET A 135 -7.48 6.67 -12.63
N LYS A 136 -7.17 7.03 -13.88
CA LYS A 136 -8.19 7.29 -14.90
C LYS A 136 -9.11 6.07 -14.97
N LYS A 137 -10.39 6.31 -14.65
CA LYS A 137 -11.59 5.45 -14.79
C LYS A 137 -12.10 4.82 -13.49
N HIS A 138 -13.12 5.51 -12.98
CA HIS A 138 -14.38 4.97 -12.46
C HIS A 138 -14.33 3.73 -11.56
N VAL A 139 -13.79 3.85 -10.35
CA VAL A 139 -14.47 3.28 -9.18
C VAL A 139 -14.16 4.18 -7.97
N SER A 140 -15.05 5.12 -7.70
CA SER A 140 -15.12 5.72 -6.36
C SER A 140 -15.74 4.69 -5.43
N GLN A 141 -14.94 3.77 -4.89
CA GLN A 141 -15.34 3.07 -3.67
C GLN A 141 -15.18 4.08 -2.52
N LYS A 142 -16.23 4.86 -2.34
CA LYS A 142 -16.45 5.60 -1.11
C LYS A 142 -16.92 4.57 -0.10
N PHE A 143 -16.05 4.17 0.81
CA PHE A 143 -16.52 3.73 2.12
C PHE A 143 -16.87 5.02 2.88
N THR A 144 -18.12 5.41 2.76
CA THR A 144 -18.78 6.45 3.54
C THR A 144 -20.20 5.92 3.77
N ASP A 145 -20.59 5.83 5.03
CA ASP A 145 -21.90 5.39 5.52
C ASP A 145 -23.08 5.92 4.70
#